data_AF-A0A932L0E3-F1
#
_entry.id   AF-A0A932L0E3-F1
#
_cell.length_a   1.000
_cell.length_b   1.000
_cell.length_c   1.000
_cell.angle_alpha   90.00
_cell.angle_beta   90.00
_cell.angle_gamma   90.00
#
_symmetry.space_group_name_H-M   'P 1'
#
loop_
_entity.id
_entity.type
_entity.pdbx_description
1 polymer ?
#
loop_
_entity_poly.entity_id
_entity_poly.type
_entity_poly.pdbx_seq_one_letter_code
_entity_poly.pdbx_strand_id
1 'polypeptide(L)'
;MDEEPFQPEVKPVAEPGVAAGGSGVPIPPPVHPVIITPPVSEGGSVNSQPETPKVSNAGGSNKAPIVIILLLVFTLLFLGLGGAVAGVAYGKIKIGNPNLENQISGIVMSLPFTPKTPKYILTQSALAQKKVSKHSLNLSIAADSDSFTQAVGLNHIDAEIKGTVDYSDINNPRFTLNTSLTKDFNADIRKNDKMLYFKIHKILPVLLTFYGIKDQAKVDEVLQNWVGVDTTPLQTQARAELDKNKRTTSYTNEAINKTMNSLLDDSILNSIKTTSVKEGGVDTYLLSLQTTDAMLDKFVEKLSETTNTPQTTSTYKASKASDYLKEVKMNLWVGRNDYYVRKFSTTFKIHSPYSTTIPGTLGVVPSGGAGSSDASIALVMTLSDFGKSVAVETPTTFITPEKYMQMFVEISDYGGIINPSWQLSKTKDTARVSTVNQLGHALDSYYTDKKSYINLSLLCASGGGGKYNQWMQCLTDAGQIISAPSAIEYSTEGISKCDTNSGALSAMYAEQNGMCYKSGVNGKGPVVVYARLESPTFTDKCGSSTSGNSVWSWTLYSSADGRGGTVCTRGTSGGKIIEPSIGAQTFLQ
;
A
#
# COMPACT_ATOMS: atom_id res chain seq x y z
N MET A 1 25.21 -43.85 -46.32
CA MET A 1 25.88 -44.28 -45.07
C MET A 1 25.05 -43.68 -43.97
N ASP A 2 24.02 -44.44 -43.63
CA ASP A 2 22.95 -44.12 -42.71
C ASP A 2 23.43 -44.41 -41.29
N GLU A 3 23.28 -43.45 -40.38
CA GLU A 3 23.22 -43.72 -38.95
C GLU A 3 22.07 -42.91 -38.35
N GLU A 4 21.03 -43.65 -37.94
CA GLU A 4 19.87 -43.20 -37.18
C GLU A 4 20.22 -42.89 -35.72
N PRO A 5 19.43 -42.02 -35.05
CA PRO A 5 19.64 -41.64 -33.66
C PRO A 5 18.98 -42.61 -32.66
N PHE A 6 19.71 -42.88 -31.58
CA PHE A 6 19.32 -43.69 -30.43
C PHE A 6 18.26 -42.97 -29.56
N GLN A 7 17.11 -43.61 -29.30
CA GLN A 7 16.09 -43.22 -28.31
C GLN A 7 16.03 -44.29 -27.21
N PRO A 8 16.05 -43.94 -25.91
CA PRO A 8 15.79 -44.92 -24.86
C PRO A 8 14.30 -44.96 -24.49
N GLU A 9 13.74 -46.16 -24.61
CA GLU A 9 12.39 -46.59 -24.27
C GLU A 9 12.23 -46.73 -22.73
N VAL A 10 11.22 -46.07 -22.15
CA VAL A 10 10.84 -46.21 -20.74
C VAL A 10 9.64 -47.17 -20.65
N LYS A 11 9.86 -48.33 -20.03
CA LYS A 11 8.82 -49.34 -19.76
C LYS A 11 7.89 -48.92 -18.60
N PRO A 12 6.59 -49.23 -18.67
CA PRO A 12 5.64 -48.98 -17.59
C PRO A 12 5.77 -50.03 -16.47
N VAL A 13 5.69 -49.57 -15.21
CA VAL A 13 5.67 -50.42 -14.01
C VAL A 13 4.23 -50.83 -13.72
N ALA A 14 4.02 -52.13 -13.54
CA ALA A 14 2.75 -52.77 -13.23
C ALA A 14 2.39 -52.65 -11.74
N GLU A 15 1.10 -52.42 -11.46
CA GLU A 15 0.49 -52.58 -10.14
C GLU A 15 0.29 -54.07 -9.80
N PRO A 16 0.43 -54.47 -8.52
CA PRO A 16 -0.11 -55.73 -8.03
C PRO A 16 -1.47 -55.50 -7.35
N GLY A 17 -2.49 -56.21 -7.84
CA GLY A 17 -3.75 -56.44 -7.14
C GLY A 17 -3.70 -57.66 -6.20
N VAL A 18 -4.90 -58.03 -5.70
CA VAL A 18 -5.27 -59.17 -4.80
C VAL A 18 -5.38 -58.73 -3.32
N ALA A 19 -6.43 -59.00 -2.52
CA ALA A 19 -7.66 -59.80 -2.63
C ALA A 19 -8.75 -59.27 -1.66
N ALA A 20 -9.98 -59.70 -1.92
CA ALA A 20 -11.18 -59.49 -1.14
C ALA A 20 -11.26 -60.35 0.15
N GLY A 21 -11.96 -59.85 1.17
CA GLY A 21 -12.42 -60.60 2.35
C GLY A 21 -13.27 -59.71 3.26
N GLY A 22 -14.57 -59.98 3.37
CA GLY A 22 -15.56 -59.06 3.94
C GLY A 22 -15.85 -59.20 5.43
N SER A 23 -16.56 -58.21 5.95
CA SER A 23 -17.66 -58.36 6.93
C SER A 23 -18.33 -57.02 7.18
N GLY A 24 -19.65 -57.00 6.99
CA GLY A 24 -20.47 -55.81 7.10
C GLY A 24 -20.71 -55.37 8.54
N VAL A 25 -20.71 -54.06 8.74
CA VAL A 25 -21.31 -53.39 9.89
C VAL A 25 -22.23 -52.30 9.32
N PRO A 26 -23.51 -52.20 9.74
CA PRO A 26 -24.42 -51.19 9.19
C PRO A 26 -24.07 -49.79 9.71
N ILE A 27 -23.93 -48.85 8.78
CA ILE A 27 -23.78 -47.41 9.06
C ILE A 27 -25.19 -46.83 9.34
N PRO A 28 -25.43 -46.12 10.46
CA PRO A 28 -26.70 -45.46 10.70
C PRO A 28 -26.88 -44.23 9.79
N PRO A 29 -28.13 -43.86 9.43
CA PRO A 29 -28.40 -42.77 8.50
C PRO A 29 -28.02 -41.39 9.06
N PRO A 30 -27.73 -40.41 8.17
CA PRO A 30 -27.34 -39.07 8.57
C PRO A 30 -28.49 -38.34 9.29
N VAL A 31 -28.20 -37.82 10.49
CA VAL A 31 -29.11 -36.97 11.26
C VAL A 31 -29.11 -35.57 10.63
N HIS A 32 -30.26 -35.13 10.14
CA HIS A 32 -30.46 -33.75 9.68
C HIS A 32 -30.45 -32.78 10.87
N PRO A 33 -29.82 -31.59 10.76
CA PRO A 33 -29.91 -30.57 11.80
C PRO A 33 -31.32 -29.99 11.86
N VAL A 34 -31.94 -30.07 13.03
CA VAL A 34 -33.20 -29.41 13.38
C VAL A 34 -32.96 -27.90 13.45
N ILE A 35 -33.62 -27.16 12.57
CA ILE A 35 -33.71 -25.70 12.62
C ILE A 35 -34.75 -25.35 13.68
N ILE A 36 -34.32 -24.76 14.79
CA ILE A 36 -35.23 -24.17 15.80
C ILE A 36 -35.43 -22.70 15.43
N THR A 37 -36.61 -22.36 14.94
CA THR A 37 -37.11 -20.98 14.84
C THR A 37 -37.61 -20.52 16.22
N PRO A 38 -37.24 -19.32 16.70
CA PRO A 38 -37.86 -18.74 17.89
C PRO A 38 -39.27 -18.21 17.59
N PRO A 39 -40.16 -18.13 18.59
CA PRO A 39 -41.58 -17.90 18.40
C PRO A 39 -41.92 -16.44 18.04
N VAL A 40 -42.97 -16.33 17.23
CA VAL A 40 -43.73 -15.12 16.95
C VAL A 40 -44.41 -14.66 18.24
N SER A 41 -44.23 -13.39 18.60
CA SER A 41 -45.10 -12.68 19.56
C SER A 41 -45.77 -11.53 18.82
N GLU A 42 -47.07 -11.67 18.65
CA GLU A 42 -47.99 -10.63 18.20
C GLU A 42 -48.31 -9.66 19.34
N GLY A 43 -48.42 -8.37 19.00
CA GLY A 43 -49.51 -7.51 19.48
C GLY A 43 -49.22 -6.59 20.68
N GLY A 44 -49.03 -5.29 20.40
CA GLY A 44 -49.04 -4.24 21.43
C GLY A 44 -48.76 -2.83 20.90
N SER A 45 -49.66 -2.31 20.05
CA SER A 45 -49.65 -0.94 19.51
C SER A 45 -49.73 0.15 20.59
N VAL A 46 -48.81 1.11 20.59
CA VAL A 46 -49.11 2.52 20.92
C VAL A 46 -48.34 3.46 19.99
N ASN A 47 -49.11 4.33 19.36
CA ASN A 47 -48.76 5.34 18.38
C ASN A 47 -48.07 6.55 19.04
N SER A 48 -46.89 6.96 18.57
CA SER A 48 -46.30 8.29 18.78
C SER A 48 -45.19 8.50 17.76
N GLN A 49 -45.49 9.27 16.71
CA GLN A 49 -44.59 9.65 15.64
C GLN A 49 -43.59 10.72 16.11
N PRO A 50 -42.28 10.55 15.86
CA PRO A 50 -41.38 11.69 15.66
C PRO A 50 -40.86 11.70 14.22
N GLU A 51 -40.72 12.91 13.70
CA GLU A 51 -40.33 13.26 12.35
C GLU A 51 -39.08 12.52 11.85
N THR A 52 -39.18 11.96 10.64
CA THR A 52 -38.06 11.37 9.90
C THR A 52 -37.06 12.45 9.47
N PRO A 53 -35.75 12.29 9.76
CA PRO A 53 -34.73 13.14 9.17
C PRO A 53 -34.67 12.88 7.67
N LYS A 54 -34.70 13.95 6.86
CA LYS A 54 -34.44 13.91 5.42
C LYS A 54 -33.07 13.26 5.17
N VAL A 55 -33.07 12.06 4.60
CA VAL A 55 -31.88 11.45 3.99
C VAL A 55 -31.58 12.23 2.72
N SER A 56 -30.58 13.12 2.76
CA SER A 56 -29.99 13.70 1.57
C SER A 56 -29.12 12.65 0.87
N ASN A 57 -29.58 12.15 -0.27
CA ASN A 57 -28.78 11.29 -1.15
C ASN A 57 -27.60 12.10 -1.74
N ALA A 58 -26.43 12.00 -1.11
CA ALA A 58 -25.17 12.44 -1.69
C ALA A 58 -24.64 11.30 -2.59
N GLY A 59 -25.04 11.31 -3.86
CA GLY A 59 -24.42 10.47 -4.90
C GLY A 59 -23.02 10.96 -5.23
N GLY A 60 -22.01 10.43 -4.55
CA GLY A 60 -20.60 10.70 -4.86
C GLY A 60 -20.18 10.01 -6.16
N SER A 61 -19.97 10.78 -7.22
CA SER A 61 -19.46 10.28 -8.50
C SER A 61 -17.93 10.20 -8.48
N ASN A 62 -17.37 9.00 -8.67
CA ASN A 62 -15.91 8.80 -8.86
C ASN A 62 -15.48 9.32 -10.25
N LYS A 63 -15.18 10.62 -10.34
CA LYS A 63 -14.83 11.34 -11.60
C LYS A 63 -13.34 11.69 -11.75
N ALA A 64 -12.49 11.18 -10.86
CA ALA A 64 -11.04 11.32 -10.94
C ALA A 64 -10.31 10.63 -12.12
N PRO A 65 -10.81 9.57 -12.80
CA PRO A 65 -9.95 8.81 -13.72
C PRO A 65 -9.63 9.56 -15.02
N ILE A 66 -10.48 10.48 -15.49
CA ILE A 66 -10.28 11.13 -16.81
C ILE A 66 -9.12 12.14 -16.77
N VAL A 67 -8.99 12.93 -15.70
CA VAL A 67 -7.88 13.90 -15.55
C VAL A 67 -6.53 13.19 -15.38
N ILE A 68 -6.50 12.08 -14.63
CA ILE A 68 -5.32 11.24 -14.46
C ILE A 68 -4.94 10.56 -15.78
N ILE A 69 -5.91 10.04 -16.53
CA ILE A 69 -5.69 9.50 -17.87
C ILE A 69 -5.18 10.59 -18.81
N LEU A 70 -5.70 11.81 -18.73
CA LEU A 70 -5.24 12.94 -19.55
C LEU A 70 -3.80 13.34 -19.24
N LEU A 71 -3.47 13.43 -17.96
CA LEU A 71 -2.14 13.80 -17.50
C LEU A 71 -1.14 12.67 -17.80
N LEU A 72 -1.53 11.41 -17.58
CA LEU A 72 -0.74 10.24 -18.00
C LEU A 72 -0.59 10.19 -19.52
N VAL A 73 -1.62 10.48 -20.30
CA VAL A 73 -1.56 10.42 -21.77
C VAL A 73 -0.74 11.57 -22.34
N PHE A 74 -0.91 12.81 -21.87
CA PHE A 74 -0.03 13.93 -22.28
C PHE A 74 1.42 13.71 -21.85
N THR A 75 1.63 13.19 -20.64
CA THR A 75 2.97 12.85 -20.13
C THR A 75 3.55 11.66 -20.90
N LEU A 76 2.79 10.61 -21.20
CA LEU A 76 3.18 9.46 -22.02
C LEU A 76 3.39 9.82 -23.49
N LEU A 77 2.72 10.85 -24.03
CA LEU A 77 2.87 11.32 -25.41
C LEU A 77 4.13 12.15 -25.59
N PHE A 78 4.44 13.03 -24.64
CA PHE A 78 5.66 13.83 -24.69
C PHE A 78 6.88 13.11 -24.12
N LEU A 79 6.72 12.23 -23.12
CA LEU A 79 7.69 11.16 -22.87
C LEU A 79 7.76 10.23 -24.09
N GLY A 80 6.68 10.01 -24.85
CA GLY A 80 6.71 9.37 -26.18
C GLY A 80 7.74 9.97 -27.14
N LEU A 81 7.99 11.27 -27.01
CA LEU A 81 8.97 12.02 -27.79
C LEU A 81 10.34 12.17 -27.09
N GLY A 82 10.50 11.80 -25.81
CA GLY A 82 11.79 11.93 -25.11
C GLY A 82 12.18 10.93 -24.00
N GLY A 83 11.27 10.14 -23.43
CA GLY A 83 11.54 9.12 -22.40
C GLY A 83 10.97 7.71 -22.66
N ALA A 84 9.99 7.53 -23.54
CA ALA A 84 9.42 6.23 -23.90
C ALA A 84 10.16 5.62 -25.08
N VAL A 85 11.50 5.67 -25.05
CA VAL A 85 12.26 4.94 -26.06
C VAL A 85 12.23 3.44 -25.80
N ALA A 86 11.85 2.99 -24.60
CA ALA A 86 11.46 1.60 -24.39
C ALA A 86 10.18 1.23 -25.17
N GLY A 87 9.19 2.13 -25.29
CA GLY A 87 7.96 1.91 -26.07
C GLY A 87 8.18 2.05 -27.58
N VAL A 88 8.80 3.16 -27.98
CA VAL A 88 9.03 3.55 -29.38
C VAL A 88 10.15 2.77 -30.06
N ALA A 89 11.17 2.29 -29.31
CA ALA A 89 12.17 1.37 -29.88
C ALA A 89 11.69 -0.08 -29.92
N TYR A 90 10.50 -0.45 -29.37
CA TYR A 90 9.89 -1.69 -29.80
C TYR A 90 9.61 -1.46 -31.28
N GLY A 91 10.41 -2.06 -32.16
CA GLY A 91 10.20 -2.09 -33.62
C GLY A 91 8.81 -2.63 -34.04
N LYS A 92 7.91 -2.82 -33.09
CA LYS A 92 6.48 -2.98 -33.24
C LYS A 92 5.74 -1.65 -33.47
N ILE A 93 6.19 -0.48 -33.00
CA ILE A 93 5.52 0.81 -33.32
C ILE A 93 6.00 1.35 -34.67
N LYS A 94 5.26 1.00 -35.72
CA LYS A 94 5.30 1.72 -36.98
C LYS A 94 4.72 3.13 -36.77
N ILE A 95 5.54 4.09 -36.31
CA ILE A 95 5.24 5.55 -36.41
C ILE A 95 5.44 6.00 -37.87
N GLY A 96 5.10 5.14 -38.82
CA GLY A 96 5.09 5.40 -40.25
C GLY A 96 3.68 5.14 -40.67
N ASN A 97 2.82 6.15 -40.51
CA ASN A 97 1.67 6.21 -41.39
C ASN A 97 2.27 6.33 -42.80
N PRO A 98 1.99 5.42 -43.74
CA PRO A 98 2.45 5.55 -45.13
C PRO A 98 2.05 6.91 -45.71
N ASN A 99 0.94 7.50 -45.24
CA ASN A 99 0.53 8.85 -45.60
C ASN A 99 1.46 9.93 -45.04
N LEU A 100 2.14 9.72 -43.90
CA LEU A 100 3.12 10.67 -43.35
C LEU A 100 4.41 10.66 -44.18
N GLU A 101 4.93 9.47 -44.54
CA GLU A 101 6.09 9.35 -45.46
C GLU A 101 5.76 9.92 -46.85
N ASN A 102 4.57 9.61 -47.39
CA ASN A 102 4.12 10.14 -48.68
C ASN A 102 3.78 11.65 -48.63
N GLN A 103 3.39 12.21 -47.48
CA GLN A 103 3.21 13.67 -47.31
C GLN A 103 4.55 14.42 -47.23
N ILE A 104 5.65 13.75 -46.86
CA ILE A 104 6.99 14.35 -46.86
C ILE A 104 7.56 14.42 -48.29
N SER A 105 7.28 13.44 -49.15
CA SER A 105 7.78 13.41 -50.54
C SER A 105 7.14 14.48 -51.43
N GLY A 106 5.94 14.98 -51.08
CA GLY A 106 5.22 16.00 -51.85
C GLY A 106 5.60 17.45 -51.54
N ILE A 107 6.49 17.70 -50.57
CA ILE A 107 6.78 19.05 -50.08
C ILE A 107 8.11 19.57 -50.65
N VAL A 108 8.02 20.60 -51.48
CA VAL A 108 9.11 21.44 -52.04
C VAL A 108 9.80 22.31 -50.94
N MET A 109 9.98 21.79 -49.72
CA MET A 109 10.57 22.51 -48.58
C MET A 109 11.93 21.93 -48.10
N SER A 110 12.61 21.12 -48.90
CA SER A 110 14.03 20.81 -48.67
C SER A 110 14.96 22.01 -48.98
N LEU A 111 14.43 23.08 -49.57
CA LEU A 111 15.17 24.30 -49.84
C LEU A 111 15.61 24.98 -48.53
N PRO A 112 16.89 25.38 -48.38
CA PRO A 112 17.44 25.93 -47.14
C PRO A 112 16.88 27.32 -46.77
N PHE A 113 16.17 28.00 -47.67
CA PHE A 113 15.74 29.40 -47.52
C PHE A 113 14.24 29.59 -47.22
N THR A 114 13.44 28.52 -47.11
CA THR A 114 12.02 28.64 -46.75
C THR A 114 11.80 28.47 -45.25
N PRO A 115 11.00 29.34 -44.60
CA PRO A 115 10.58 29.13 -43.21
C PRO A 115 9.95 27.75 -43.05
N LYS A 116 10.47 26.95 -42.11
CA LYS A 116 9.96 25.61 -41.86
C LYS A 116 8.64 25.69 -41.10
N THR A 117 7.62 24.99 -41.56
CA THR A 117 6.31 24.94 -40.89
C THR A 117 6.36 24.06 -39.63
N PRO A 118 5.48 24.30 -38.63
CA PRO A 118 5.37 23.42 -37.45
C PRO A 118 5.24 21.94 -37.81
N LYS A 119 4.36 21.63 -38.78
CA LYS A 119 4.13 20.26 -39.27
C LYS A 119 5.42 19.61 -39.77
N TYR A 120 6.20 20.33 -40.56
CA TYR A 120 7.48 19.84 -41.09
C TYR A 120 8.47 19.55 -39.96
N ILE A 121 8.63 20.49 -39.02
CA ILE A 121 9.57 20.36 -37.90
C ILE A 121 9.20 19.16 -37.02
N LEU A 122 7.93 19.04 -36.63
CA LEU A 122 7.43 17.91 -35.82
C LEU A 122 7.62 16.56 -36.53
N THR A 123 7.35 16.52 -37.82
CA THR A 123 7.50 15.29 -38.63
C THR A 123 8.96 14.86 -38.76
N GLN A 124 9.85 15.80 -39.09
CA GLN A 124 11.29 15.52 -39.17
C GLN A 124 11.85 15.12 -37.80
N SER A 125 11.37 15.75 -36.74
CA SER A 125 11.79 15.42 -35.38
C SER A 125 11.39 14.00 -34.98
N ALA A 126 10.15 13.60 -35.26
CA ALA A 126 9.71 12.23 -35.03
C ALA A 126 10.56 11.19 -35.79
N LEU A 127 10.97 11.50 -37.03
CA LEU A 127 11.85 10.62 -37.81
C LEU A 127 13.29 10.58 -37.29
N ALA A 128 13.83 11.72 -36.88
CA ALA A 128 15.17 11.82 -36.31
C ALA A 128 15.26 11.08 -34.97
N GLN A 129 14.25 11.25 -34.10
CA GLN A 129 14.22 10.66 -32.77
C GLN A 129 14.17 9.12 -32.81
N LYS A 130 13.57 8.51 -33.84
CA LYS A 130 13.61 7.04 -34.04
C LYS A 130 15.02 6.47 -34.15
N LYS A 131 15.98 7.27 -34.63
CA LYS A 131 17.36 6.84 -34.84
C LYS A 131 18.22 6.98 -33.59
N VAL A 132 17.74 7.73 -32.58
CA VAL A 132 18.47 7.91 -31.33
C VAL A 132 18.37 6.60 -30.57
N SER A 133 19.50 5.94 -30.29
CA SER A 133 19.59 4.76 -29.40
C SER A 133 20.16 5.07 -28.01
N LYS A 134 20.82 6.22 -27.87
CA LYS A 134 21.55 6.65 -26.68
C LYS A 134 21.37 8.14 -26.45
N HIS A 135 21.10 8.55 -25.22
CA HIS A 135 21.01 9.96 -24.84
C HIS A 135 21.11 10.15 -23.32
N SER A 136 21.39 11.38 -22.91
CA SER A 136 21.18 11.86 -21.55
C SER A 136 19.78 12.45 -21.42
N LEU A 137 19.12 12.21 -20.28
CA LEU A 137 17.79 12.66 -19.92
C LEU A 137 17.88 13.50 -18.63
N ASN A 138 17.17 14.62 -18.59
CA ASN A 138 16.85 15.33 -17.36
C ASN A 138 15.37 15.76 -17.41
N LEU A 139 14.55 15.11 -16.59
CA LEU A 139 13.12 15.34 -16.44
C LEU A 139 12.87 15.93 -15.05
N SER A 140 12.24 17.10 -14.99
CA SER A 140 11.82 17.73 -13.75
C SER A 140 10.32 18.02 -13.76
N ILE A 141 9.66 17.80 -12.64
CA ILE A 141 8.26 18.11 -12.40
C ILE A 141 8.21 18.98 -11.15
N ALA A 142 7.49 20.09 -11.20
CA ALA A 142 7.19 20.93 -10.05
C ALA A 142 5.68 21.11 -9.96
N ALA A 143 5.12 21.02 -8.75
CA ALA A 143 3.71 21.19 -8.49
C ALA A 143 3.49 22.03 -7.23
N ASP A 144 2.72 23.10 -7.36
CA ASP A 144 2.35 23.98 -6.25
C ASP A 144 0.85 23.83 -5.95
N SER A 145 0.49 23.58 -4.69
CA SER A 145 -0.90 23.60 -4.24
C SER A 145 -0.98 23.82 -2.73
N ASP A 146 -1.87 24.72 -2.31
CA ASP A 146 -2.16 24.95 -0.88
C ASP A 146 -2.68 23.67 -0.20
N SER A 147 -3.33 22.79 -0.98
CA SER A 147 -3.89 21.52 -0.49
C SER A 147 -2.84 20.48 -0.10
N PHE A 148 -1.61 20.55 -0.64
CA PHE A 148 -0.53 19.64 -0.27
C PHE A 148 -0.11 19.80 1.19
N THR A 149 -0.25 21.00 1.75
CA THR A 149 0.14 21.29 3.13
C THR A 149 -0.67 20.45 4.11
N GLN A 150 -1.96 20.26 3.83
CA GLN A 150 -2.87 19.46 4.67
C GLN A 150 -2.61 17.95 4.53
N ALA A 151 -2.14 17.51 3.37
CA ALA A 151 -1.95 16.11 3.04
C ALA A 151 -0.61 15.55 3.54
N VAL A 152 0.48 16.25 3.19
CA VAL A 152 1.86 15.75 3.34
C VAL A 152 2.77 16.77 4.03
N GLY A 153 2.23 17.89 4.52
CA GLY A 153 3.01 18.94 5.20
C GLY A 153 3.91 19.76 4.28
N LEU A 154 3.69 19.70 2.96
CA LEU A 154 4.47 20.41 1.94
C LEU A 154 3.55 21.32 1.14
N ASN A 155 3.98 22.54 0.80
CA ASN A 155 3.22 23.44 -0.08
C ASN A 155 3.59 23.33 -1.56
N HIS A 156 4.70 22.65 -1.86
CA HIS A 156 5.18 22.36 -3.21
C HIS A 156 5.78 20.95 -3.27
N ILE A 157 5.71 20.32 -4.44
CA ILE A 157 6.30 19.02 -4.74
C ILE A 157 7.18 19.19 -5.96
N ASP A 158 8.48 18.99 -5.77
CA ASP A 158 9.45 18.93 -6.86
C ASP A 158 9.93 17.49 -7.03
N ALA A 159 10.03 17.01 -8.26
CA ALA A 159 10.62 15.72 -8.59
C ALA A 159 11.56 15.88 -9.78
N GLU A 160 12.68 15.18 -9.76
CA GLU A 160 13.68 15.24 -10.82
C GLU A 160 14.26 13.85 -11.11
N ILE A 161 14.40 13.51 -12.38
CA ILE A 161 15.04 12.28 -12.86
C ILE A 161 16.11 12.70 -13.87
N LYS A 162 17.37 12.45 -13.55
CA LYS A 162 18.54 12.76 -14.38
C LYS A 162 19.32 11.50 -14.69
N GLY A 163 19.86 11.37 -15.89
CA GLY A 163 20.66 10.20 -16.19
C GLY A 163 20.97 9.97 -17.66
N THR A 164 21.49 8.79 -17.95
CA THR A 164 21.83 8.34 -19.30
C THR A 164 21.13 7.04 -19.61
N VAL A 165 20.65 6.89 -20.84
CA VAL A 165 19.92 5.70 -21.29
C VAL A 165 20.52 5.23 -22.62
N ASP A 166 20.78 3.92 -22.71
CA ASP A 166 21.19 3.19 -23.91
C ASP A 166 20.25 2.01 -24.12
N TYR A 167 19.45 2.07 -25.17
CA TYR A 167 18.51 1.02 -25.59
C TYR A 167 18.88 0.51 -26.99
N SER A 168 20.18 0.51 -27.32
CA SER A 168 20.69 -0.14 -28.53
C SER A 168 20.32 -1.62 -28.56
N ASP A 169 20.26 -2.28 -27.39
CA ASP A 169 19.53 -3.53 -27.20
C ASP A 169 18.25 -3.23 -26.40
N ILE A 170 17.10 -3.31 -27.06
CA ILE A 170 15.82 -3.05 -26.43
C ILE A 170 15.41 -4.11 -25.40
N ASN A 171 15.84 -5.36 -25.59
CA ASN A 171 15.50 -6.41 -24.63
C ASN A 171 16.30 -6.25 -23.34
N ASN A 172 17.35 -5.44 -23.38
CA ASN A 172 18.28 -5.26 -22.30
C ASN A 172 18.80 -3.82 -22.22
N PRO A 173 17.90 -2.84 -21.95
CA PRO A 173 18.30 -1.45 -21.89
C PRO A 173 19.27 -1.22 -20.73
N ARG A 174 20.27 -0.39 -20.97
CA ARG A 174 21.30 0.01 -20.00
C ARG A 174 21.05 1.45 -19.60
N PHE A 175 21.05 1.74 -18.31
CA PHE A 175 20.81 3.10 -17.85
C PHE A 175 21.43 3.37 -16.49
N THR A 176 21.67 4.66 -16.23
CA THR A 176 22.04 5.22 -14.93
C THR A 176 21.12 6.39 -14.70
N LEU A 177 20.29 6.34 -13.66
CA LEU A 177 19.31 7.37 -13.31
C LEU A 177 19.53 7.79 -11.86
N ASN A 178 19.61 9.10 -11.60
CA ASN A 178 19.43 9.69 -10.29
C ASN A 178 18.01 10.26 -10.22
N THR A 179 17.28 9.90 -9.19
CA THR A 179 15.94 10.41 -8.91
C THR A 179 15.96 11.20 -7.61
N SER A 180 15.31 12.36 -7.60
CA SER A 180 15.11 13.19 -6.43
C SER A 180 13.63 13.52 -6.31
N LEU A 181 13.11 13.49 -5.07
CA LEU A 181 11.77 13.95 -4.74
C LEU A 181 11.93 14.88 -3.54
N THR A 182 11.58 16.14 -3.77
CA THR A 182 11.93 17.29 -2.93
C THR A 182 13.44 17.30 -2.62
N LYS A 183 13.84 18.02 -1.57
CA LYS A 183 15.22 17.99 -1.04
C LYS A 183 15.51 16.77 -0.16
N ASP A 184 14.47 16.02 0.21
CA ASP A 184 14.49 15.05 1.31
C ASP A 184 14.47 13.58 0.84
N PHE A 185 14.29 13.32 -0.45
CA PHE A 185 14.48 11.99 -1.04
C PHE A 185 15.40 12.04 -2.25
N ASN A 186 16.35 11.10 -2.30
CA ASN A 186 17.22 10.88 -3.45
C ASN A 186 17.56 9.40 -3.56
N ALA A 187 17.55 8.86 -4.77
CA ALA A 187 18.01 7.51 -5.05
C ALA A 187 18.74 7.42 -6.40
N ASP A 188 19.67 6.48 -6.49
CA ASP A 188 20.28 6.07 -7.75
C ASP A 188 19.69 4.74 -8.22
N ILE A 189 19.51 4.60 -9.52
CA ILE A 189 19.06 3.39 -10.20
C ILE A 189 20.01 3.13 -11.37
N ARG A 190 20.58 1.93 -11.44
CA ARG A 190 21.51 1.53 -12.49
C ARG A 190 21.07 0.19 -13.05
N LYS A 191 20.93 0.07 -14.36
CA LYS A 191 20.73 -1.22 -15.02
C LYS A 191 21.87 -1.48 -15.98
N ASN A 192 22.55 -2.60 -15.76
CA ASN A 192 23.57 -3.09 -16.65
C ASN A 192 23.35 -4.59 -16.85
N ASP A 193 23.06 -4.97 -18.09
CA ASP A 193 22.66 -6.33 -18.44
C ASP A 193 21.47 -6.82 -17.58
N LYS A 194 21.49 -8.05 -17.09
CA LYS A 194 20.41 -8.68 -16.32
C LYS A 194 20.26 -8.12 -14.91
N MET A 195 21.17 -7.28 -14.44
CA MET A 195 21.13 -6.76 -13.07
C MET A 195 20.58 -5.32 -13.04
N LEU A 196 19.58 -5.11 -12.18
CA LEU A 196 19.09 -3.81 -11.80
C LEU A 196 19.59 -3.52 -10.38
N TYR A 197 20.29 -2.42 -10.22
CA TYR A 197 20.79 -1.93 -8.94
C TYR A 197 20.04 -0.67 -8.54
N PHE A 198 19.71 -0.53 -7.27
CA PHE A 198 19.26 0.74 -6.74
C PHE A 198 19.88 1.02 -5.38
N LYS A 199 20.02 2.31 -5.04
CA LYS A 199 20.48 2.78 -3.74
C LYS A 199 19.69 4.01 -3.36
N ILE A 200 19.10 3.99 -2.17
CA ILE A 200 18.40 5.15 -1.61
C ILE A 200 19.41 5.90 -0.76
N HIS A 201 19.66 7.18 -1.07
CA HIS A 201 20.58 8.03 -0.31
C HIS A 201 19.87 8.81 0.79
N LYS A 202 18.61 9.18 0.55
CA LYS A 202 17.77 9.90 1.51
C LYS A 202 16.32 9.43 1.41
N ILE A 203 15.62 9.41 2.53
CA ILE A 203 14.21 9.05 2.64
C ILE A 203 13.44 10.17 3.34
N LEU A 204 12.20 10.41 2.90
CA LEU A 204 11.34 11.43 3.48
C LEU A 204 11.10 11.14 4.98
N PRO A 205 11.35 12.10 5.90
CA PRO A 205 11.15 11.90 7.33
C PRO A 205 9.71 11.52 7.72
N VAL A 206 8.72 11.97 6.94
CA VAL A 206 7.32 11.60 7.16
C VAL A 206 7.10 10.09 6.97
N LEU A 207 7.81 9.44 6.05
CA LEU A 207 7.74 7.99 5.87
C LEU A 207 8.36 7.27 7.07
N LEU A 208 9.53 7.73 7.55
CA LEU A 208 10.17 7.16 8.75
C LEU A 208 9.24 7.24 9.96
N THR A 209 8.63 8.41 10.18
CA THR A 209 7.66 8.62 11.27
C THR A 209 6.44 7.71 11.11
N PHE A 210 5.91 7.58 9.90
CA PHE A 210 4.78 6.71 9.59
C PHE A 210 5.09 5.23 9.90
N TYR A 211 6.31 4.78 9.63
CA TYR A 211 6.77 3.42 9.96
C TYR A 211 7.30 3.27 11.39
N GLY A 212 7.16 4.29 12.24
CA GLY A 212 7.63 4.29 13.62
C GLY A 212 9.15 4.17 13.75
N ILE A 213 9.91 4.46 12.69
CA ILE A 213 11.37 4.40 12.71
C ILE A 213 11.90 5.69 13.33
N LYS A 214 12.55 5.58 14.49
CA LYS A 214 13.09 6.73 15.25
C LYS A 214 14.61 6.78 15.29
N ASP A 215 15.27 5.64 15.05
CA ASP A 215 16.72 5.52 15.14
C ASP A 215 17.36 5.85 13.78
N GLN A 216 17.86 7.07 13.65
CA GLN A 216 18.50 7.54 12.41
C GLN A 216 19.78 6.76 12.08
N ALA A 217 20.56 6.32 13.08
CA ALA A 217 21.80 5.60 12.83
C ALA A 217 21.53 4.25 12.14
N LYS A 218 20.45 3.59 12.56
CA LYS A 218 19.98 2.36 11.91
C LYS A 218 19.43 2.60 10.50
N VAL A 219 18.71 3.71 10.28
CA VAL A 219 18.27 4.11 8.93
C VAL A 219 19.49 4.28 8.02
N ASP A 220 20.51 4.99 8.49
CA ASP A 220 21.72 5.25 7.72
C ASP A 220 22.44 3.94 7.35
N GLU A 221 22.45 2.94 8.24
CA GLU A 221 22.98 1.60 7.94
C GLU A 221 22.23 0.92 6.79
N VAL A 222 20.91 1.03 6.74
CA VAL A 222 20.12 0.49 5.61
C VAL A 222 20.46 1.22 4.31
N LEU A 223 20.47 2.55 4.34
CA LEU A 223 20.67 3.41 3.16
C LEU A 223 22.08 3.32 2.55
N GLN A 224 23.08 2.83 3.29
CA GLN A 224 24.44 2.67 2.77
C GLN A 224 24.54 1.59 1.67
N ASN A 225 23.59 0.66 1.62
CA ASN A 225 23.69 -0.53 0.77
C ASN A 225 23.13 -0.30 -0.64
N TRP A 226 23.85 -0.81 -1.64
CA TRP A 226 23.26 -1.08 -2.95
C TRP A 226 22.42 -2.34 -2.89
N VAL A 227 21.24 -2.32 -3.51
CA VAL A 227 20.39 -3.50 -3.67
C VAL A 227 20.47 -3.96 -5.11
N GLY A 228 20.78 -5.24 -5.33
CA GLY A 228 20.84 -5.85 -6.65
C GLY A 228 19.66 -6.79 -6.89
N VAL A 229 18.99 -6.63 -8.02
CA VAL A 229 17.88 -7.47 -8.47
C VAL A 229 18.26 -8.13 -9.79
N ASP A 230 18.22 -9.46 -9.83
CA ASP A 230 18.31 -10.20 -11.09
C ASP A 230 16.97 -10.08 -11.83
N THR A 231 17.02 -9.43 -12.99
CA THR A 231 15.86 -9.20 -13.87
C THR A 231 15.71 -10.30 -14.93
N THR A 232 16.49 -11.37 -14.85
CA THR A 232 16.38 -12.53 -15.74
C THR A 232 14.98 -13.15 -15.59
N PRO A 233 14.18 -13.19 -16.67
CA PRO A 233 12.86 -13.80 -16.60
C PRO A 233 13.00 -15.31 -16.37
N LEU A 234 12.15 -15.85 -15.50
CA LEU A 234 12.03 -17.29 -15.30
C LEU A 234 11.65 -17.97 -16.61
N GLN A 235 12.38 -19.03 -16.97
CA GLN A 235 12.16 -19.81 -18.19
C GLN A 235 11.06 -20.85 -17.97
N THR A 236 9.82 -20.39 -17.84
CA THR A 236 8.65 -21.26 -17.63
C THR A 236 7.83 -21.42 -18.90
N GLN A 237 7.05 -22.50 -19.00
CA GLN A 237 6.06 -22.65 -20.08
C GLN A 237 5.05 -21.49 -20.06
N ALA A 238 4.63 -21.02 -18.87
CA ALA A 238 3.79 -19.85 -18.72
C ALA A 238 4.45 -18.58 -19.30
N ARG A 239 5.77 -18.41 -19.12
CA ARG A 239 6.52 -17.31 -19.72
C ARG A 239 6.58 -17.45 -21.25
N ALA A 240 6.83 -18.65 -21.76
CA ALA A 240 6.82 -18.92 -23.20
C ALA A 240 5.44 -18.65 -23.84
N GLU A 241 4.34 -19.05 -23.19
CA GLU A 241 2.98 -18.75 -23.64
C GLU A 241 2.65 -17.26 -23.57
N LEU A 242 3.12 -16.55 -22.55
CA LEU A 242 2.99 -15.10 -22.47
C LEU A 242 3.80 -14.39 -23.56
N ASP A 243 5.00 -14.88 -23.87
CA ASP A 243 5.85 -14.35 -24.94
C ASP A 243 5.28 -14.64 -26.34
N LYS A 244 4.61 -15.78 -26.55
CA LYS A 244 3.80 -16.07 -27.76
C LYS A 244 2.59 -15.14 -27.87
N ASN A 245 1.94 -14.86 -26.74
CA ASN A 245 0.79 -13.96 -26.64
C ASN A 245 1.16 -12.48 -26.50
N LYS A 246 2.44 -12.09 -26.68
CA LYS A 246 2.86 -10.69 -26.92
C LYS A 246 2.37 -10.17 -28.28
N ARG A 247 1.08 -10.38 -28.61
CA ARG A 247 0.29 -9.47 -29.41
C ARG A 247 0.18 -8.16 -28.63
N THR A 248 0.99 -7.18 -28.99
CA THR A 248 0.59 -5.75 -28.97
C THR A 248 -0.17 -5.25 -27.73
N THR A 249 0.27 -5.58 -26.51
CA THR A 249 -0.22 -4.92 -25.29
C THR A 249 0.55 -3.65 -24.94
N SER A 250 1.52 -3.25 -25.79
CA SER A 250 1.88 -1.84 -25.92
C SER A 250 0.64 -1.11 -26.40
N TYR A 251 0.30 0.05 -25.81
CA TYR A 251 -0.61 1.04 -26.40
C TYR A 251 -0.54 0.92 -27.91
N THR A 252 -1.64 0.50 -28.53
CA THR A 252 -1.62 0.00 -29.90
C THR A 252 -0.95 1.04 -30.78
N ASN A 253 -0.15 0.62 -31.76
CA ASN A 253 0.39 1.54 -32.78
C ASN A 253 -0.71 2.43 -33.36
N GLU A 254 -1.93 1.91 -33.39
CA GLU A 254 -3.14 2.62 -33.71
C GLU A 254 -3.43 3.78 -32.74
N ALA A 255 -3.42 3.59 -31.42
CA ALA A 255 -3.59 4.68 -30.45
C ALA A 255 -2.50 5.76 -30.59
N ILE A 256 -1.24 5.34 -30.80
CA ILE A 256 -0.11 6.27 -30.96
C ILE A 256 -0.21 7.03 -32.29
N ASN A 257 -0.49 6.33 -33.40
CA ASN A 257 -0.66 6.93 -34.71
C ASN A 257 -1.89 7.85 -34.75
N LYS A 258 -3.01 7.45 -34.14
CA LYS A 258 -4.21 8.29 -34.05
C LYS A 258 -3.97 9.52 -33.19
N THR A 259 -3.25 9.40 -32.07
CA THR A 259 -2.92 10.56 -31.25
C THR A 259 -1.95 11.51 -31.95
N MET A 260 -0.94 10.98 -32.65
CA MET A 260 -0.08 11.76 -33.54
C MET A 260 -0.89 12.48 -34.62
N ASN A 261 -1.84 11.80 -35.25
CA ASN A 261 -2.72 12.43 -36.25
C ASN A 261 -3.59 13.54 -35.64
N SER A 262 -4.07 13.37 -34.40
CA SER A 262 -4.81 14.43 -33.68
C SER A 262 -3.94 15.64 -33.36
N LEU A 263 -2.66 15.44 -32.99
CA LEU A 263 -1.70 16.53 -32.77
C LEU A 263 -1.28 17.24 -34.07
N LEU A 264 -1.30 16.51 -35.18
CA LEU A 264 -1.06 17.03 -36.53
C LEU A 264 -2.34 17.56 -37.20
N ASP A 265 -3.42 17.75 -36.45
CA ASP A 265 -4.63 18.39 -36.95
C ASP A 265 -4.36 19.88 -37.23
N ASP A 266 -4.85 20.37 -38.37
CA ASP A 266 -4.60 21.75 -38.81
C ASP A 266 -5.06 22.80 -37.79
N SER A 267 -6.10 22.53 -37.00
CA SER A 267 -6.56 23.48 -35.98
C SER A 267 -5.58 23.64 -34.80
N ILE A 268 -4.78 22.60 -34.51
CA ILE A 268 -3.70 22.67 -33.52
C ILE A 268 -2.42 23.20 -34.18
N LEU A 269 -2.08 22.72 -35.38
CA LEU A 269 -0.87 23.16 -36.08
C LEU A 269 -0.85 24.68 -36.35
N ASN A 270 -2.01 25.26 -36.67
CA ASN A 270 -2.14 26.69 -36.96
C ASN A 270 -1.99 27.57 -35.71
N SER A 271 -2.13 27.03 -34.50
CA SER A 271 -1.92 27.78 -33.24
C SER A 271 -0.48 27.69 -32.73
N ILE A 272 0.37 26.86 -33.34
CA ILE A 272 1.78 26.72 -32.96
C ILE A 272 2.59 27.88 -33.54
N LYS A 273 3.18 28.68 -32.65
CA LYS A 273 4.15 29.72 -33.02
C LYS A 273 5.53 29.09 -33.16
N THR A 274 6.19 29.32 -34.29
CA THR A 274 7.57 28.84 -34.52
C THR A 274 8.53 30.02 -34.49
N THR A 275 9.57 29.93 -33.66
CA THR A 275 10.67 30.90 -33.61
C THR A 275 12.02 30.18 -33.66
N SER A 276 13.10 30.91 -33.95
CA SER A 276 14.46 30.37 -33.85
C SER A 276 15.13 30.94 -32.61
N VAL A 277 15.64 30.07 -31.74
CA VAL A 277 16.30 30.45 -30.48
C VAL A 277 17.53 29.58 -30.27
N LYS A 278 18.48 30.08 -29.47
CA LYS A 278 19.63 29.31 -29.04
C LYS A 278 19.35 28.73 -27.65
N GLU A 279 19.34 27.41 -27.53
CA GLU A 279 19.07 26.70 -26.27
C GLU A 279 20.27 25.79 -25.98
N GLY A 280 20.89 25.92 -24.80
CA GLY A 280 22.05 25.11 -24.43
C GLY A 280 23.23 25.23 -25.40
N GLY A 281 23.38 26.38 -26.08
CA GLY A 281 24.42 26.60 -27.09
C GLY A 281 24.11 26.04 -28.48
N VAL A 282 22.97 25.37 -28.68
CA VAL A 282 22.53 24.79 -29.96
C VAL A 282 21.44 25.65 -30.60
N ASP A 283 21.50 25.84 -31.91
CA ASP A 283 20.44 26.52 -32.65
C ASP A 283 19.20 25.61 -32.78
N THR A 284 18.06 26.09 -32.30
CA THR A 284 16.82 25.32 -32.22
C THR A 284 15.63 26.06 -32.84
N TYR A 285 14.67 25.30 -33.36
CA TYR A 285 13.31 25.75 -33.56
C TYR A 285 12.56 25.64 -32.23
N LEU A 286 11.98 26.73 -31.75
CA LEU A 286 11.04 26.75 -30.63
C LEU A 286 9.61 26.76 -31.17
N LEU A 287 8.88 25.68 -30.90
CA LEU A 287 7.46 25.50 -31.19
C LEU A 287 6.67 25.77 -29.90
N SER A 288 5.91 26.86 -29.86
CA SER A 288 5.13 27.28 -28.70
C SER A 288 3.63 27.18 -28.97
N LEU A 289 2.92 26.48 -28.10
CA LEU A 289 1.47 26.29 -28.14
C LEU A 289 0.86 26.74 -26.82
N GLN A 290 -0.11 27.66 -26.89
CA GLN A 290 -0.98 28.00 -25.78
C GLN A 290 -2.40 27.58 -26.13
N THR A 291 -2.96 26.63 -25.39
CA THR A 291 -4.27 26.06 -25.75
C THR A 291 -5.40 26.97 -25.28
N THR A 292 -6.49 27.00 -26.04
CA THR A 292 -7.77 27.54 -25.59
C THR A 292 -8.64 26.43 -24.99
N ASP A 293 -9.64 26.80 -24.17
CA ASP A 293 -10.60 25.86 -23.59
C ASP A 293 -11.28 24.99 -24.66
N ALA A 294 -11.70 25.60 -25.78
CA ALA A 294 -12.29 24.89 -26.92
C ALA A 294 -11.31 23.90 -27.59
N MET A 295 -10.02 24.22 -27.63
CA MET A 295 -8.99 23.34 -28.17
C MET A 295 -8.75 22.13 -27.25
N LEU A 296 -8.72 22.34 -25.93
CA LEU A 296 -8.61 21.26 -24.95
C LEU A 296 -9.80 20.31 -25.02
N ASP A 297 -11.02 20.86 -25.04
CA ASP A 297 -12.25 20.07 -25.13
C ASP A 297 -12.29 19.23 -26.40
N LYS A 298 -12.01 19.85 -27.56
CA LYS A 298 -11.96 19.15 -28.85
C LYS A 298 -10.86 18.09 -28.91
N PHE A 299 -9.71 18.35 -28.30
CA PHE A 299 -8.62 17.38 -28.23
C PHE A 299 -9.03 16.15 -27.43
N VAL A 300 -9.68 16.34 -26.27
CA VAL A 300 -10.15 15.26 -25.41
C VAL A 300 -11.32 14.50 -26.02
N GLU A 301 -12.25 15.20 -26.67
CA GLU A 301 -13.34 14.60 -27.44
C GLU A 301 -12.77 13.65 -28.50
N LYS A 302 -11.83 14.13 -29.33
CA LYS A 302 -11.14 13.31 -30.33
C LYS A 302 -10.38 12.13 -29.73
N LEU A 303 -9.77 12.27 -28.54
CA LEU A 303 -9.15 11.14 -27.85
C LEU A 303 -10.20 10.15 -27.33
N SER A 304 -11.32 10.61 -26.81
CA SER A 304 -12.38 9.75 -26.26
C SER A 304 -13.12 8.95 -27.33
N GLU A 305 -13.30 9.52 -28.52
CA GLU A 305 -13.82 8.82 -29.70
C GLU A 305 -12.93 7.64 -30.13
N THR A 306 -11.66 7.62 -29.71
CA THR A 306 -10.68 6.62 -30.15
C THR A 306 -10.60 5.39 -29.25
N THR A 307 -11.16 5.44 -28.05
CA THR A 307 -11.31 4.28 -27.17
C THR A 307 -12.66 3.62 -27.46
N ASN A 308 -12.67 2.45 -28.10
CA ASN A 308 -13.85 1.59 -28.33
C ASN A 308 -14.44 1.04 -27.01
N THR A 309 -14.52 1.85 -25.95
CA THR A 309 -15.32 1.52 -24.78
C THR A 309 -16.78 1.66 -25.19
N PRO A 310 -17.61 0.60 -25.05
CA PRO A 310 -19.03 0.70 -25.30
C PRO A 310 -19.57 1.87 -24.49
N GLN A 311 -20.21 2.83 -25.16
CA GLN A 311 -20.99 3.86 -24.48
C GLN A 311 -22.05 3.15 -23.65
N THR A 312 -21.76 2.90 -22.36
CA THR A 312 -22.81 2.63 -21.40
C THR A 312 -23.74 3.84 -21.47
N THR A 313 -25.03 3.58 -21.63
CA THR A 313 -26.16 4.52 -21.79
C THR A 313 -26.40 5.42 -20.57
N SER A 314 -25.33 5.88 -19.93
CA SER A 314 -25.38 6.78 -18.80
C SER A 314 -25.70 8.18 -19.33
N THR A 315 -26.80 8.77 -18.88
CA THR A 315 -27.30 10.12 -19.15
C THR A 315 -26.40 11.24 -18.59
N TYR A 316 -25.13 10.94 -18.28
CA TYR A 316 -24.19 11.89 -17.74
C TYR A 316 -23.52 12.68 -18.87
N LYS A 317 -23.73 14.00 -18.90
CA LYS A 317 -22.91 14.92 -19.70
C LYS A 317 -21.44 14.68 -19.36
N ALA A 318 -20.64 14.31 -20.36
CA ALA A 318 -19.20 14.28 -20.24
C ALA A 318 -18.72 15.67 -19.80
N SER A 319 -18.00 15.74 -18.69
CA SER A 319 -17.40 16.99 -18.23
C SER A 319 -16.34 17.44 -19.23
N LYS A 320 -16.24 18.75 -19.45
CA LYS A 320 -15.28 19.31 -20.40
C LYS A 320 -13.87 19.24 -19.83
N ALA A 321 -12.88 19.02 -20.70
CA ALA A 321 -11.48 18.99 -20.27
C ALA A 321 -11.06 20.34 -19.68
N SER A 322 -11.58 21.40 -20.28
CA SER A 322 -11.41 22.77 -19.84
C SER A 322 -12.04 23.06 -18.47
N ASP A 323 -12.94 22.22 -17.94
CA ASP A 323 -13.46 22.40 -16.58
C ASP A 323 -12.38 22.11 -15.51
N TYR A 324 -11.39 21.28 -15.86
CA TYR A 324 -10.33 20.84 -14.93
C TYR A 324 -8.95 21.34 -15.30
N LEU A 325 -8.65 21.49 -16.59
CA LEU A 325 -7.34 21.92 -17.07
C LEU A 325 -7.43 23.35 -17.61
N LYS A 326 -6.67 24.25 -16.99
CA LYS A 326 -6.57 25.65 -17.39
C LYS A 326 -5.13 26.01 -17.74
N GLU A 327 -4.99 27.05 -18.56
CA GLU A 327 -3.71 27.69 -18.86
C GLU A 327 -2.61 26.74 -19.40
N VAL A 328 -2.97 25.72 -20.18
CA VAL A 328 -1.98 24.78 -20.74
C VAL A 328 -1.09 25.49 -21.76
N LYS A 329 0.20 25.54 -21.47
CA LYS A 329 1.26 26.06 -22.35
C LYS A 329 2.27 24.97 -22.60
N MET A 330 2.58 24.70 -23.86
CA MET A 330 3.55 23.69 -24.29
C MET A 330 4.62 24.36 -25.14
N ASN A 331 5.89 24.02 -24.91
CA ASN A 331 7.02 24.46 -25.70
C ASN A 331 7.90 23.25 -26.06
N LEU A 332 8.33 23.18 -27.31
CA LEU A 332 9.22 22.14 -27.81
C LEU A 332 10.39 22.78 -28.56
N TRP A 333 11.61 22.42 -28.17
CA TRP A 333 12.85 22.86 -28.81
C TRP A 333 13.41 21.72 -29.65
N VAL A 334 13.56 21.94 -30.95
CA VAL A 334 14.04 20.97 -31.92
C VAL A 334 15.31 21.49 -32.58
N GLY A 335 16.39 20.71 -32.60
CA GLY A 335 17.66 21.11 -33.22
C GLY A 335 17.49 21.47 -34.70
N ARG A 336 18.06 22.58 -35.16
CA ARG A 336 17.88 23.02 -36.55
C ARG A 336 18.60 22.16 -37.57
N ASN A 337 19.69 21.50 -37.16
CA ASN A 337 20.56 20.72 -38.03
C ASN A 337 20.24 19.21 -38.02
N ASP A 338 19.87 18.67 -36.86
CA ASP A 338 19.64 17.23 -36.67
C ASP A 338 18.19 16.86 -36.38
N TYR A 339 17.32 17.85 -36.15
CA TYR A 339 15.92 17.67 -35.76
C TYR A 339 15.71 16.86 -34.48
N TYR A 340 16.73 16.68 -33.64
CA TYR A 340 16.55 16.03 -32.34
C TYR A 340 15.76 16.94 -31.40
N VAL A 341 14.83 16.35 -30.64
CA VAL A 341 14.14 17.06 -29.56
C VAL A 341 15.18 17.34 -28.48
N ARG A 342 15.41 18.61 -28.16
CA ARG A 342 16.41 19.02 -27.15
C ARG A 342 15.77 19.33 -25.81
N LYS A 343 14.57 19.90 -25.84
CA LYS A 343 13.82 20.29 -24.65
C LYS A 343 12.33 20.25 -24.94
N PHE A 344 11.57 19.87 -23.93
CA PHE A 344 10.13 20.01 -23.86
C PHE A 344 9.79 20.66 -22.53
N SER A 345 8.83 21.59 -22.52
CA SER A 345 8.27 22.10 -21.27
C SER A 345 6.77 22.28 -21.41
N THR A 346 6.03 21.92 -20.36
CA THR A 346 4.61 22.23 -20.26
C THR A 346 4.29 22.81 -18.89
N THR A 347 3.36 23.76 -18.85
CA THR A 347 2.78 24.29 -17.62
C THR A 347 1.27 24.28 -17.75
N PHE A 348 0.56 23.90 -16.69
CA PHE A 348 -0.90 23.93 -16.65
C PHE A 348 -1.40 24.06 -15.22
N LYS A 349 -2.64 24.50 -15.07
CA LYS A 349 -3.35 24.52 -13.80
C LYS A 349 -4.42 23.45 -13.79
N ILE A 350 -4.48 22.70 -12.70
CA ILE A 350 -5.60 21.81 -12.40
C ILE A 350 -6.54 22.59 -11.47
N HIS A 351 -7.80 22.69 -11.86
CA HIS A 351 -8.89 23.13 -11.01
C HIS A 351 -9.74 21.91 -10.67
N SER A 352 -9.82 21.55 -9.39
CA SER A 352 -10.75 20.51 -8.94
C SER A 352 -11.95 21.16 -8.28
N PRO A 353 -13.14 21.17 -8.93
CA PRO A 353 -14.36 21.71 -8.33
C PRO A 353 -14.91 20.85 -7.18
N TYR A 354 -14.32 19.68 -6.94
CA TYR A 354 -14.68 18.75 -5.87
C TYR A 354 -13.46 18.41 -5.00
N SER A 355 -13.65 18.23 -3.69
CA SER A 355 -12.65 17.71 -2.76
C SER A 355 -12.47 16.19 -2.97
N THR A 356 -11.97 15.79 -4.13
CA THR A 356 -11.63 14.39 -4.39
C THR A 356 -10.14 14.20 -4.17
N THR A 357 -9.81 13.21 -3.34
CA THR A 357 -8.49 12.60 -3.24
C THR A 357 -7.90 12.41 -4.63
N ILE A 358 -6.73 13.00 -4.90
CA ILE A 358 -5.94 12.70 -6.10
C ILE A 358 -5.47 11.24 -5.94
N PRO A 359 -6.02 10.27 -6.70
CA PRO A 359 -5.59 8.88 -6.63
C PRO A 359 -4.18 8.77 -7.21
N GLY A 360 -3.21 8.33 -6.42
CA GLY A 360 -1.85 8.03 -6.88
C GLY A 360 -0.71 8.70 -6.12
N THR A 361 -0.98 9.54 -5.12
CA THR A 361 0.05 9.95 -4.16
C THR A 361 0.09 8.98 -2.99
N LEU A 362 1.30 8.68 -2.52
CA LEU A 362 1.60 7.78 -1.42
C LEU A 362 0.74 8.13 -0.18
N GLY A 363 -0.23 7.28 0.14
CA GLY A 363 -0.88 7.24 1.47
C GLY A 363 -1.97 8.29 1.73
N VAL A 364 -3.19 7.78 1.93
CA VAL A 364 -4.31 8.32 2.73
C VAL A 364 -4.17 9.78 3.21
N VAL A 365 -4.79 10.71 2.49
CA VAL A 365 -5.08 12.05 3.01
C VAL A 365 -6.44 12.00 3.74
N PRO A 366 -6.56 12.50 4.98
CA PRO A 366 -7.84 12.58 5.67
C PRO A 366 -8.80 13.47 4.88
N SER A 367 -9.97 12.92 4.53
CA SER A 367 -11.08 13.64 3.92
C SER A 367 -11.67 14.64 4.93
N GLY A 368 -11.13 15.87 4.96
CA GLY A 368 -11.53 16.88 5.95
C GLY A 368 -11.71 18.32 5.46
N GLY A 369 -11.52 18.61 4.17
CA GLY A 369 -11.63 19.97 3.64
C GLY A 369 -12.63 20.08 2.49
N ALA A 370 -13.78 20.71 2.74
CA ALA A 370 -14.66 21.18 1.68
C ALA A 370 -14.06 22.46 1.07
N GLY A 371 -13.43 22.34 -0.10
CA GLY A 371 -12.90 23.45 -0.87
C GLY A 371 -12.44 23.00 -2.25
N SER A 372 -12.61 23.85 -3.26
CA SER A 372 -11.96 23.67 -4.56
C SER A 372 -10.45 23.69 -4.36
N SER A 373 -9.72 22.74 -4.97
CA SER A 373 -8.26 22.73 -4.92
C SER A 373 -7.71 23.11 -6.28
N ASP A 374 -6.87 24.13 -6.28
CA ASP A 374 -6.08 24.51 -7.45
C ASP A 374 -4.66 23.98 -7.27
N ALA A 375 -4.09 23.45 -8.36
CA ALA A 375 -2.69 23.05 -8.41
C ALA A 375 -2.06 23.58 -9.69
N SER A 376 -0.91 24.25 -9.58
CA SER A 376 -0.10 24.63 -10.73
C SER A 376 0.98 23.57 -10.95
N ILE A 377 1.10 23.05 -12.17
CA ILE A 377 2.05 21.99 -12.50
C ILE A 377 2.94 22.48 -13.65
N ALA A 378 4.24 22.28 -13.50
CA ALA A 378 5.25 22.46 -14.53
C ALA A 378 5.99 21.14 -14.75
N LEU A 379 6.20 20.76 -16.01
CA LEU A 379 7.04 19.64 -16.40
C LEU A 379 8.05 20.14 -17.41
N VAL A 380 9.33 19.83 -17.21
CA VAL A 380 10.41 20.12 -18.15
C VAL A 380 11.21 18.86 -18.40
N MET A 381 11.47 18.55 -19.66
CA MET A 381 12.31 17.44 -20.08
C MET A 381 13.40 17.99 -20.99
N THR A 382 14.65 17.61 -20.76
CA THR A 382 15.80 17.95 -21.60
C THR A 382 16.53 16.69 -22.02
N LEU A 383 16.97 16.67 -23.28
CA LEU A 383 17.70 15.56 -23.89
C LEU A 383 19.01 16.08 -24.49
N SER A 384 20.10 15.40 -24.18
CA SER A 384 21.44 15.74 -24.66
C SER A 384 22.26 14.50 -24.99
N ASP A 385 23.51 14.70 -25.41
CA ASP A 385 24.49 13.61 -25.56
C ASP A 385 24.05 12.46 -26.48
N PHE A 386 23.25 12.79 -27.49
CA PHE A 386 22.77 11.84 -28.49
C PHE A 386 23.91 11.02 -29.10
N GLY A 387 23.78 9.69 -29.05
CA GLY A 387 24.75 8.74 -29.61
C GLY A 387 26.05 8.59 -28.80
N LYS A 388 26.26 9.35 -27.72
CA LYS A 388 27.43 9.15 -26.85
C LYS A 388 27.34 7.81 -26.12
N SER A 389 28.50 7.21 -25.85
CA SER A 389 28.57 5.95 -25.11
C SER A 389 28.06 6.12 -23.68
N VAL A 390 27.24 5.18 -23.22
CA VAL A 390 26.72 5.15 -21.85
C VAL A 390 27.56 4.17 -21.04
N ALA A 391 28.30 4.71 -20.07
CA ALA A 391 28.99 3.94 -19.05
C ALA A 391 28.03 3.70 -17.88
N VAL A 392 27.71 2.44 -17.60
CA VAL A 392 26.97 2.05 -16.39
C VAL A 392 27.97 1.42 -15.43
N GLU A 393 28.31 2.16 -14.38
CA GLU A 393 29.17 1.66 -13.31
C GLU A 393 28.39 0.68 -12.44
N THR A 394 28.74 -0.61 -12.54
CA THR A 394 28.18 -1.65 -11.69
C THR A 394 28.75 -1.55 -10.27
N PRO A 395 27.93 -1.52 -9.21
CA PRO A 395 28.42 -1.56 -7.84
C PRO A 395 29.23 -2.84 -7.57
N THR A 396 30.37 -2.73 -6.87
CA THR A 396 31.23 -3.87 -6.51
C THR A 396 30.63 -4.73 -5.40
N THR A 397 29.79 -4.15 -4.55
CA THR A 397 29.11 -4.82 -3.44
C THR A 397 27.65 -4.40 -3.42
N PHE A 398 26.76 -5.38 -3.27
CA PHE A 398 25.32 -5.17 -3.11
C PHE A 398 24.73 -6.29 -2.26
N ILE A 399 23.52 -6.05 -1.74
CA ILE A 399 22.72 -7.03 -1.01
C ILE A 399 21.48 -7.40 -1.81
N THR A 400 20.84 -8.52 -1.45
CA THR A 400 19.61 -8.97 -2.09
C THR A 400 18.40 -8.17 -1.58
N PRO A 401 17.28 -8.13 -2.34
CA PRO A 401 16.07 -7.45 -1.90
C PRO A 401 15.54 -8.00 -0.57
N GLU A 402 15.63 -9.30 -0.35
CA GLU A 402 15.17 -9.96 0.88
C GLU A 402 15.95 -9.46 2.10
N LYS A 403 17.28 -9.39 1.99
CA LYS A 403 18.14 -8.86 3.05
C LYS A 403 17.86 -7.38 3.31
N TYR A 404 17.66 -6.59 2.26
CA TYR A 404 17.34 -5.17 2.39
C TYR A 404 15.99 -4.94 3.09
N MET A 405 14.97 -5.71 2.72
CA MET A 405 13.65 -5.66 3.38
C MET A 405 13.72 -6.10 4.84
N GLN A 406 14.51 -7.13 5.15
CA GLN A 406 14.73 -7.58 6.52
C GLN A 406 15.32 -6.45 7.37
N MET A 407 16.33 -5.74 6.87
CA MET A 407 16.91 -4.59 7.58
C MET A 407 15.85 -3.52 7.86
N PHE A 408 14.97 -3.20 6.90
CA PHE A 408 13.88 -2.24 7.14
C PHE A 408 12.89 -2.70 8.21
N VAL A 409 12.56 -3.99 8.25
CA VAL A 409 11.67 -4.56 9.28
C VAL A 409 12.32 -4.46 10.66
N GLU A 410 13.61 -4.78 10.78
CA GLU A 410 14.37 -4.77 12.03
C GLU A 410 14.50 -3.37 12.66
N ILE A 411 14.46 -2.31 11.84
CA ILE A 411 14.56 -0.92 12.32
C ILE A 411 13.20 -0.26 12.57
N SER A 412 12.11 -0.90 12.12
CA SER A 412 10.76 -0.38 12.30
C SER A 412 10.18 -0.78 13.66
N ASP A 413 9.62 0.18 14.41
CA ASP A 413 8.78 -0.11 15.58
C ASP A 413 7.47 -0.85 15.16
N TYR A 414 7.25 -1.00 13.85
CA TYR A 414 6.11 -1.67 13.21
C TYR A 414 6.18 -3.21 13.21
N GLY A 415 6.95 -3.82 14.10
CA GLY A 415 6.89 -5.24 14.46
C GLY A 415 5.54 -5.71 15.04
N GLY A 416 4.46 -4.97 14.74
CA GLY A 416 3.15 -5.11 15.30
C GLY A 416 2.02 -5.28 14.28
N ILE A 417 1.87 -4.40 13.30
CA ILE A 417 0.76 -4.54 12.32
C ILE A 417 1.01 -5.71 11.36
N ILE A 418 2.27 -6.02 11.06
CA ILE A 418 2.66 -7.07 10.11
C ILE A 418 3.11 -8.35 10.83
N ASN A 419 3.26 -8.32 12.16
CA ASN A 419 3.72 -9.47 12.92
C ASN A 419 2.54 -10.38 13.34
N PRO A 420 2.42 -11.60 12.79
CA PRO A 420 1.33 -12.50 13.12
C PRO A 420 1.28 -12.87 14.61
N SER A 421 2.44 -12.92 15.29
CA SER A 421 2.48 -13.23 16.72
C SER A 421 1.85 -12.11 17.55
N TRP A 422 1.99 -10.84 17.14
CA TRP A 422 1.36 -9.72 17.82
C TRP A 422 -0.15 -9.73 17.66
N GLN A 423 -0.66 -9.98 16.45
CA GLN A 423 -2.10 -10.07 16.18
C GLN A 423 -2.75 -11.23 16.96
N LEU A 424 -2.04 -12.36 17.06
CA LEU A 424 -2.48 -13.48 17.88
C LEU A 424 -2.51 -13.10 19.38
N SER A 425 -1.45 -12.46 19.88
CA SER A 425 -1.36 -12.00 21.28
C SER A 425 -2.48 -11.00 21.63
N LYS A 426 -2.81 -10.09 20.70
CA LYS A 426 -3.89 -9.10 20.86
C LYS A 426 -5.27 -9.76 20.91
N THR A 427 -5.49 -10.76 20.06
CA THR A 427 -6.75 -11.53 20.06
C THR A 427 -6.92 -12.28 21.38
N LYS A 428 -5.86 -12.92 21.87
CA LYS A 428 -5.85 -13.61 23.17
C LYS A 428 -6.07 -12.65 24.35
N ASP A 429 -5.43 -11.48 24.33
CA ASP A 429 -5.64 -10.44 25.35
C ASP A 429 -7.07 -9.92 25.35
N THR A 430 -7.68 -9.73 24.17
CA THR A 430 -9.09 -9.33 24.06
C THR A 430 -10.00 -10.39 24.68
N ALA A 431 -9.70 -11.68 24.48
CA ALA A 431 -10.41 -12.76 25.13
C ALA A 431 -10.22 -12.74 26.66
N ARG A 432 -8.98 -12.50 27.17
CA ARG A 432 -8.71 -12.36 28.61
C ARG A 432 -9.50 -11.22 29.24
N VAL A 433 -9.54 -10.05 28.60
CA VAL A 433 -10.31 -8.89 29.07
C VAL A 433 -11.79 -9.24 29.20
N SER A 434 -12.36 -9.87 28.17
CA SER A 434 -13.76 -10.31 28.19
C SER A 434 -14.04 -11.33 29.29
N THR A 435 -13.19 -12.35 29.42
CA THR A 435 -13.34 -13.41 30.44
C THR A 435 -13.23 -12.87 31.86
N VAL A 436 -12.25 -11.99 32.13
CA VAL A 436 -12.08 -11.38 33.46
C VAL A 436 -13.30 -10.55 33.85
N ASN A 437 -13.86 -9.76 32.93
CA ASN A 437 -15.07 -8.97 33.21
C ASN A 437 -16.30 -9.86 33.46
N GLN A 438 -16.50 -10.90 32.65
CA GLN A 438 -17.61 -11.84 32.83
C GLN A 438 -17.52 -12.58 34.17
N LEU A 439 -16.33 -13.06 34.54
CA LEU A 439 -16.10 -13.73 35.83
C LEU A 439 -16.27 -12.77 37.00
N GLY A 440 -15.85 -11.51 36.84
CA GLY A 440 -16.07 -10.44 37.81
C GLY A 440 -17.55 -10.23 38.13
N HIS A 441 -18.39 -10.08 37.10
CA HIS A 441 -19.83 -9.95 37.28
C HIS A 441 -20.48 -11.21 37.85
N ALA A 442 -20.01 -12.40 37.46
CA ALA A 442 -20.48 -13.65 38.05
C ALA A 442 -20.18 -13.74 39.56
N LEU A 443 -19.04 -13.21 40.01
CA LEU A 443 -18.70 -13.13 41.44
C LEU A 443 -19.60 -12.16 42.20
N ASP A 444 -19.98 -11.03 41.61
CA ASP A 444 -20.92 -10.10 42.25
C ASP A 444 -22.33 -10.69 42.35
N SER A 445 -22.74 -11.44 41.31
CA SER A 445 -23.98 -12.22 41.36
C SER A 445 -23.92 -13.31 42.44
N TYR A 446 -22.79 -14.03 42.53
CA TYR A 446 -22.53 -15.00 43.61
C TYR A 446 -22.64 -14.36 44.99
N TYR A 447 -22.02 -13.20 45.20
CA TYR A 447 -22.09 -12.47 46.47
C TYR A 447 -23.52 -12.04 46.80
N THR A 448 -24.29 -11.63 45.80
CA THR A 448 -25.69 -11.23 45.97
C THR A 448 -26.53 -12.39 46.48
N ASP A 449 -26.31 -13.61 45.97
CA ASP A 449 -27.00 -14.83 46.40
C ASP A 449 -26.48 -15.37 47.74
N LYS A 450 -25.16 -15.53 47.88
CA LYS A 450 -24.53 -16.21 49.03
C LYS A 450 -24.11 -15.30 50.18
N LYS A 451 -24.25 -13.98 50.04
CA LYS A 451 -23.84 -12.93 51.00
C LYS A 451 -22.37 -13.00 51.42
N SER A 452 -21.55 -13.68 50.61
CA SER A 452 -20.12 -13.85 50.80
C SER A 452 -19.49 -14.19 49.45
N TYR A 453 -18.22 -13.83 49.26
CA TYR A 453 -17.48 -14.29 48.09
C TYR A 453 -16.90 -15.69 48.36
N ILE A 454 -16.47 -16.35 47.29
CA ILE A 454 -15.89 -17.69 47.36
C ILE A 454 -14.72 -17.68 48.35
N ASN A 455 -14.87 -18.45 49.42
CA ASN A 455 -13.82 -18.64 50.40
C ASN A 455 -12.89 -19.76 49.92
N LEU A 456 -11.67 -19.43 49.54
CA LEU A 456 -10.69 -20.39 49.06
C LEU A 456 -10.19 -21.36 50.15
N SER A 457 -10.41 -21.05 51.43
CA SER A 457 -10.11 -21.95 52.55
C SER A 457 -11.23 -22.97 52.81
N LEU A 458 -12.43 -22.72 52.28
CA LEU A 458 -13.60 -23.58 52.43
C LEU A 458 -14.06 -23.99 51.03
N LEU A 459 -13.51 -25.10 50.55
CA LEU A 459 -13.87 -25.70 49.25
C LEU A 459 -15.40 -25.72 49.08
N CYS A 460 -15.86 -25.51 47.84
CA CYS A 460 -17.27 -25.60 47.50
C CYS A 460 -17.80 -26.99 47.87
N ALA A 461 -18.93 -27.01 48.58
CA ALA A 461 -19.27 -27.98 49.62
C ALA A 461 -19.58 -29.42 49.17
N SER A 462 -18.95 -29.94 48.11
CA SER A 462 -19.20 -31.29 47.61
C SER A 462 -17.91 -32.00 47.19
N GLY A 463 -17.31 -32.74 48.14
CA GLY A 463 -16.34 -33.81 47.85
C GLY A 463 -14.89 -33.42 48.11
N GLY A 464 -14.37 -33.80 49.27
CA GLY A 464 -13.02 -33.52 49.73
C GLY A 464 -11.91 -33.96 48.76
N GLY A 465 -10.98 -33.05 48.51
CA GLY A 465 -9.80 -33.32 47.69
C GLY A 465 -8.98 -32.07 47.34
N GLY A 466 -8.67 -31.21 48.32
CA GLY A 466 -7.52 -30.28 48.36
C GLY A 466 -6.95 -29.69 47.06
N LYS A 467 -7.76 -29.13 46.15
CA LYS A 467 -7.23 -28.39 44.98
C LYS A 467 -7.68 -26.93 45.06
N TYR A 468 -6.75 -26.03 45.37
CA TYR A 468 -6.91 -24.56 45.44
C TYR A 468 -7.28 -23.89 44.11
N ASN A 469 -7.69 -24.64 43.08
CA ASN A 469 -7.79 -24.21 41.68
C ASN A 469 -9.18 -24.45 41.08
N GLN A 470 -10.25 -24.44 41.89
CA GLN A 470 -11.62 -24.77 41.46
C GLN A 470 -12.66 -23.66 41.74
N TRP A 471 -12.21 -22.41 41.92
CA TRP A 471 -13.13 -21.31 42.22
C TRP A 471 -14.14 -21.04 41.10
N MET A 472 -13.81 -21.31 39.83
CA MET A 472 -14.78 -21.20 38.74
C MET A 472 -15.83 -22.32 38.81
N GLN A 473 -15.47 -23.51 39.31
CA GLN A 473 -16.42 -24.59 39.51
C GLN A 473 -17.48 -24.20 40.53
N CYS A 474 -17.09 -23.47 41.59
CA CYS A 474 -18.03 -22.91 42.55
C CYS A 474 -19.06 -21.97 41.93
N LEU A 475 -18.65 -21.17 40.93
CA LEU A 475 -19.56 -20.32 40.18
C LEU A 475 -20.50 -21.17 39.31
N THR A 476 -20.00 -22.26 38.72
CA THR A 476 -20.81 -23.21 37.96
C THR A 476 -21.84 -23.93 38.83
N ASP A 477 -21.41 -24.47 39.98
CA ASP A 477 -22.27 -25.20 40.92
C ASP A 477 -23.34 -24.28 41.53
N ALA A 478 -23.01 -23.00 41.73
CA ALA A 478 -23.95 -21.98 42.17
C ALA A 478 -24.83 -21.40 41.03
N GLY A 479 -24.70 -21.90 39.80
CA GLY A 479 -25.48 -21.46 38.65
C GLY A 479 -25.16 -20.04 38.15
N GLN A 480 -24.04 -19.46 38.57
CA GLN A 480 -23.62 -18.10 38.19
C GLN A 480 -22.96 -18.05 36.81
N ILE A 481 -22.41 -19.18 36.37
CA ILE A 481 -21.92 -19.41 34.99
C ILE A 481 -22.34 -20.80 34.53
N ILE A 482 -22.56 -20.99 33.23
CA ILE A 482 -22.97 -22.29 32.67
C ILE A 482 -21.81 -23.30 32.69
N SER A 483 -20.59 -22.83 32.45
CA SER A 483 -19.37 -23.64 32.50
C SER A 483 -18.15 -22.76 32.77
N ALA A 484 -17.08 -23.34 33.33
CA ALA A 484 -15.82 -22.64 33.51
C ALA A 484 -15.18 -22.32 32.14
N PRO A 485 -14.78 -21.06 31.87
CA PRO A 485 -14.11 -20.69 30.62
C PRO A 485 -12.83 -21.52 30.41
N SER A 486 -12.54 -21.89 29.16
CA SER A 486 -11.32 -22.62 28.82
C SER A 486 -10.06 -21.77 29.01
N ALA A 487 -8.91 -22.43 29.15
CA ALA A 487 -7.63 -21.74 29.33
C ALA A 487 -7.22 -20.95 28.08
N ILE A 488 -6.80 -19.70 28.28
CA ILE A 488 -6.27 -18.84 27.21
C ILE A 488 -4.74 -18.89 27.25
N GLU A 489 -4.14 -19.71 26.39
CA GLU A 489 -2.69 -19.92 26.38
C GLU A 489 -1.92 -18.66 26.00
N TYR A 490 -0.82 -18.40 26.69
CA TYR A 490 0.09 -17.31 26.37
C TYR A 490 0.94 -17.70 25.16
N SER A 491 1.05 -16.80 24.19
CA SER A 491 1.91 -16.96 23.00
C SER A 491 3.35 -16.56 23.26
N THR A 492 3.59 -15.74 24.29
CA THR A 492 4.90 -15.19 24.60
C THR A 492 5.57 -16.01 25.71
N GLU A 493 6.77 -16.52 25.43
CA GLU A 493 7.56 -17.28 26.40
C GLU A 493 7.97 -16.42 27.60
N GLY A 494 8.06 -17.01 28.80
CA GLY A 494 8.48 -16.31 30.02
C GLY A 494 7.41 -15.44 30.69
N ILE A 495 6.17 -15.43 30.18
CA ILE A 495 5.05 -14.77 30.85
C ILE A 495 4.43 -15.70 31.90
N SER A 496 4.65 -15.39 33.18
CA SER A 496 3.89 -16.02 34.27
C SER A 496 2.44 -15.54 34.22
N LYS A 497 1.51 -16.51 34.25
CA LYS A 497 0.05 -16.25 34.25
C LYS A 497 -0.38 -15.55 35.55
N CYS A 498 0.20 -16.01 36.64
CA CYS A 498 -0.18 -15.87 38.03
C CYS A 498 1.08 -16.21 38.86
N ASP A 499 1.49 -15.43 39.87
CA ASP A 499 2.55 -15.80 40.81
C ASP A 499 1.96 -16.65 41.94
N THR A 500 1.96 -17.97 41.75
CA THR A 500 1.26 -18.92 42.61
C THR A 500 1.98 -19.23 43.93
N ASN A 501 3.14 -18.64 44.23
CA ASN A 501 3.99 -19.11 45.34
C ASN A 501 4.59 -18.01 46.22
N SER A 502 3.81 -17.36 47.09
CA SER A 502 4.41 -16.56 48.17
C SER A 502 3.69 -16.62 49.52
N GLY A 503 4.06 -17.62 50.33
CA GLY A 503 3.94 -17.56 51.80
C GLY A 503 2.53 -17.76 52.36
N ALA A 504 2.40 -17.60 53.69
CA ALA A 504 1.26 -17.95 54.55
C ALA A 504 -0.11 -17.31 54.20
N LEU A 505 -0.23 -16.61 53.07
CA LEU A 505 -1.45 -16.03 52.52
C LEU A 505 -1.98 -16.78 51.28
N SER A 506 -1.45 -17.97 50.96
CA SER A 506 -1.95 -18.86 49.90
C SER A 506 -3.43 -19.22 50.02
N ALA A 507 -4.02 -19.07 51.22
CA ALA A 507 -5.45 -19.29 51.46
C ALA A 507 -6.37 -18.22 50.83
N MET A 508 -5.83 -17.17 50.21
CA MET A 508 -6.57 -16.09 49.57
C MET A 508 -6.29 -15.98 48.06
N TYR A 509 -5.65 -16.99 47.48
CA TYR A 509 -5.23 -16.99 46.08
C TYR A 509 -5.64 -18.27 45.36
N ALA A 510 -6.16 -18.14 44.14
CA ALA A 510 -6.43 -19.28 43.27
C ALA A 510 -6.12 -18.94 41.81
N GLU A 511 -5.51 -19.89 41.11
CA GLU A 511 -5.35 -19.84 39.64
C GLU A 511 -6.20 -20.95 39.04
N GLN A 512 -6.99 -20.61 38.02
CA GLN A 512 -7.73 -21.59 37.23
C GLN A 512 -7.79 -21.10 35.79
N ASN A 513 -7.39 -21.95 34.83
CA ASN A 513 -7.46 -21.68 33.39
C ASN A 513 -6.77 -20.37 32.96
N GLY A 514 -5.68 -19.99 33.63
CA GLY A 514 -4.91 -18.77 33.35
C GLY A 514 -5.52 -17.48 33.90
N MET A 515 -6.57 -17.58 34.73
CA MET A 515 -7.17 -16.46 35.45
C MET A 515 -6.83 -16.57 36.94
N CYS A 516 -6.37 -15.47 37.51
CA CYS A 516 -6.05 -15.38 38.93
C CYS A 516 -7.25 -14.77 39.68
N TYR A 517 -7.54 -15.32 40.86
CA TYR A 517 -8.56 -14.83 41.78
C TYR A 517 -7.93 -14.58 43.13
N LYS A 518 -8.25 -13.43 43.73
CA LYS A 518 -7.80 -13.06 45.07
C LYS A 518 -8.96 -12.54 45.90
N SER A 519 -9.13 -13.08 47.10
CA SER A 519 -10.21 -12.71 48.00
C SER A 519 -9.70 -12.15 49.34
N GLY A 520 -10.58 -11.44 50.03
CA GLY A 520 -10.36 -11.09 51.42
C GLY A 520 -10.36 -12.31 52.34
N VAL A 521 -9.94 -12.13 53.59
CA VAL A 521 -9.84 -13.18 54.60
C VAL A 521 -11.17 -13.94 54.72
N ASN A 522 -11.15 -15.27 54.57
CA ASN A 522 -12.32 -16.14 54.67
C ASN A 522 -13.49 -15.76 53.72
N GLY A 523 -13.21 -15.21 52.54
CA GLY A 523 -14.25 -14.77 51.59
C GLY A 523 -15.03 -13.54 52.07
N LYS A 524 -14.57 -12.88 53.15
CA LYS A 524 -15.12 -11.62 53.65
C LYS A 524 -14.31 -10.45 53.13
N GLY A 525 -15.00 -9.51 52.49
CA GLY A 525 -14.41 -8.33 51.87
C GLY A 525 -14.35 -8.43 50.34
N PRO A 526 -13.88 -7.38 49.67
CA PRO A 526 -13.88 -7.33 48.22
C PRO A 526 -12.93 -8.36 47.59
N VAL A 527 -13.14 -8.62 46.31
CA VAL A 527 -12.37 -9.59 45.54
C VAL A 527 -11.86 -8.98 44.25
N VAL A 528 -10.82 -9.59 43.70
CA VAL A 528 -10.33 -9.26 42.37
C VAL A 528 -10.16 -10.51 41.51
N VAL A 529 -10.47 -10.39 40.23
CA VAL A 529 -10.13 -11.36 39.18
C VAL A 529 -9.23 -10.66 38.18
N TYR A 530 -8.14 -11.28 37.78
CA TYR A 530 -7.22 -10.69 36.83
C TYR A 530 -6.49 -11.71 35.98
N ALA A 531 -5.94 -11.21 34.87
CA ALA A 531 -5.06 -11.96 33.99
C ALA A 531 -4.00 -11.01 33.43
N ARG A 532 -2.80 -11.54 33.19
CA ARG A 532 -1.72 -10.79 32.57
C ARG A 532 -2.00 -10.58 31.09
N LEU A 533 -1.69 -9.39 30.58
CA LEU A 533 -1.77 -9.09 29.16
C LEU A 533 -0.37 -9.22 28.55
N GLU A 534 -0.28 -9.81 27.35
CA GLU A 534 1.00 -10.14 26.70
C GLU A 534 1.28 -9.31 25.44
N SER A 535 0.27 -8.66 24.87
CA SER A 535 0.45 -7.87 23.67
C SER A 535 1.09 -6.52 24.00
N PRO A 536 2.13 -6.11 23.24
CA PRO A 536 2.67 -4.77 23.33
C PRO A 536 1.64 -3.63 23.29
N THR A 537 0.50 -3.78 22.59
CA THR A 537 -0.59 -2.78 22.61
C THR A 537 -1.10 -2.45 24.03
N PHE A 538 -1.09 -3.41 24.95
CA PHE A 538 -1.49 -3.18 26.35
C PHE A 538 -0.30 -2.84 27.25
N THR A 539 0.88 -3.42 27.02
CA THR A 539 2.07 -3.09 27.83
C THR A 539 2.54 -1.67 27.58
N ASP A 540 2.48 -1.18 26.34
CA ASP A 540 2.94 0.16 25.96
C ASP A 540 2.11 1.26 26.62
N LYS A 541 0.82 0.99 26.90
CA LYS A 541 -0.04 1.89 27.68
C LYS A 541 0.44 2.08 29.12
N CYS A 542 1.21 1.15 29.65
CA CYS A 542 1.76 1.26 30.99
C CYS A 542 3.05 2.11 31.07
N GLY A 543 3.53 2.61 29.92
CA GLY A 543 4.76 3.36 29.78
C GLY A 543 6.00 2.48 29.67
N SER A 544 7.12 3.07 29.25
CA SER A 544 8.39 2.36 29.14
C SER A 544 8.98 2.00 30.50
N SER A 545 9.65 0.85 30.57
CA SER A 545 10.50 0.46 31.70
C SER A 545 11.61 1.49 31.88
N THR A 546 11.54 2.31 32.93
CA THR A 546 12.68 3.14 33.35
C THR A 546 13.66 2.28 34.15
N SER A 547 14.95 2.55 33.95
CA SER A 547 16.11 1.77 34.41
C SER A 547 15.91 1.01 35.73
N GLY A 548 15.54 -0.27 35.60
CA GLY A 548 15.48 -1.26 36.69
C GLY A 548 14.08 -1.74 37.10
N ASN A 549 13.00 -1.11 36.65
CA ASN A 549 11.64 -1.49 37.03
C ASN A 549 10.83 -2.01 35.84
N SER A 550 10.69 -3.33 35.73
CA SER A 550 9.74 -3.96 34.82
C SER A 550 8.32 -3.46 35.09
N VAL A 551 7.61 -3.12 34.02
CA VAL A 551 6.21 -2.70 34.05
C VAL A 551 5.37 -3.83 33.46
N TRP A 552 4.28 -4.18 34.13
CA TRP A 552 3.37 -5.23 33.65
C TRP A 552 1.94 -4.71 33.54
N SER A 553 1.31 -5.04 32.42
CA SER A 553 -0.10 -4.79 32.15
C SER A 553 -0.96 -5.99 32.52
N TRP A 554 -2.06 -5.70 33.20
CA TRP A 554 -3.06 -6.67 33.61
C TRP A 554 -4.44 -6.20 33.18
N THR A 555 -5.33 -7.14 32.86
CA THR A 555 -6.76 -6.86 32.91
C THR A 555 -7.28 -7.31 34.27
N LEU A 556 -8.09 -6.48 34.89
CA LEU A 556 -8.55 -6.67 36.27
C LEU A 556 -10.04 -6.33 36.34
N TYR A 557 -10.79 -7.14 37.09
CA TYR A 557 -12.07 -6.76 37.67
C TYR A 557 -11.92 -6.63 39.19
N SER A 558 -12.42 -5.53 39.75
CA SER A 558 -12.39 -5.26 41.19
C SER A 558 -13.81 -5.07 41.71
N SER A 559 -14.24 -5.94 42.63
CA SER A 559 -15.57 -5.80 43.21
C SER A 559 -15.67 -4.64 44.22
N ALA A 560 -14.53 -4.15 44.73
CA ALA A 560 -14.49 -2.92 45.51
C ALA A 560 -14.89 -1.70 44.66
N ASP A 561 -14.47 -1.72 43.39
CA ASP A 561 -14.70 -0.62 42.44
C ASP A 561 -15.93 -0.86 41.55
N GLY A 562 -16.53 -2.06 41.60
CA GLY A 562 -17.67 -2.48 40.76
C GLY A 562 -17.39 -2.45 39.26
N ARG A 563 -16.12 -2.46 38.85
CA ARG A 563 -15.71 -2.31 37.44
C ARG A 563 -14.45 -3.09 37.11
N GLY A 564 -14.26 -3.33 35.82
CA GLY A 564 -13.01 -3.86 35.28
C GLY A 564 -12.37 -2.96 34.23
N GLY A 565 -11.10 -3.23 33.95
CA GLY A 565 -10.28 -2.49 33.00
C GLY A 565 -8.81 -2.90 33.06
N THR A 566 -7.97 -2.17 32.32
CA THR A 566 -6.52 -2.42 32.31
C THR A 566 -5.84 -1.67 33.45
N VAL A 567 -4.96 -2.36 34.17
CA VAL A 567 -4.14 -1.79 35.25
C VAL A 567 -2.66 -2.08 35.01
N CYS A 568 -1.82 -1.21 35.53
CA CYS A 568 -0.37 -1.33 35.41
C CYS A 568 0.27 -1.50 36.79
N THR A 569 1.23 -2.40 36.86
CA THR A 569 2.03 -2.65 38.06
C THR A 569 3.51 -2.44 37.73
N ARG A 570 4.31 -2.00 38.71
CA ARG A 570 5.72 -1.67 38.51
C ARG A 570 6.60 -2.28 39.58
N GLY A 571 7.76 -2.81 39.17
CA GLY A 571 8.83 -3.27 40.06
C GLY A 571 8.56 -4.63 40.70
N THR A 572 9.62 -5.35 41.09
CA THR A 572 9.48 -6.67 41.73
C THR A 572 9.64 -6.58 43.24
N SER A 573 8.85 -7.34 44.01
CA SER A 573 9.07 -7.51 45.45
C SER A 573 9.75 -8.84 45.72
N GLY A 574 11.00 -8.83 46.20
CA GLY A 574 11.76 -10.07 46.45
C GLY A 574 11.99 -10.93 45.19
N GLY A 575 12.18 -10.29 44.04
CA GLY A 575 12.35 -10.97 42.74
C GLY A 575 11.03 -11.43 42.08
N LYS A 576 9.88 -11.11 42.69
CA LYS A 576 8.55 -11.51 42.23
C LYS A 576 7.77 -10.37 41.62
N ILE A 577 6.93 -10.70 40.64
CA ILE A 577 6.08 -9.73 39.96
C ILE A 577 5.05 -9.18 40.95
N ILE A 578 4.89 -7.85 41.00
CA ILE A 578 3.82 -7.25 41.80
C ILE A 578 2.50 -7.44 41.06
N GLU A 579 1.62 -8.27 41.63
CA GLU A 579 0.28 -8.51 41.11
C GLU A 579 -0.72 -7.43 41.56
N PRO A 580 -1.84 -7.27 40.84
CA PRO A 580 -2.98 -6.49 41.31
C PRO A 580 -3.46 -6.90 42.72
N SER A 581 -3.59 -5.94 43.65
CA SER A 581 -4.19 -6.13 44.97
C SER A 581 -5.64 -5.63 45.07
N ILE A 582 -6.38 -6.10 46.07
CA ILE A 582 -7.74 -5.63 46.35
C ILE A 582 -7.68 -4.14 46.76
N GLY A 583 -8.48 -3.30 46.10
CA GLY A 583 -8.75 -1.90 46.51
C GLY A 583 -7.65 -0.86 46.28
N ALA A 584 -6.62 -1.13 45.46
CA ALA A 584 -5.49 -0.21 45.26
C ALA A 584 -5.19 0.13 43.78
N GLN A 585 -6.22 0.19 42.93
CA GLN A 585 -6.04 0.08 41.48
C GLN A 585 -6.35 1.39 40.76
N THR A 586 -5.43 1.83 39.91
CA THR A 586 -5.69 2.91 38.96
C THR A 586 -5.93 2.30 37.59
N PHE A 587 -7.19 2.31 37.15
CA PHE A 587 -7.57 1.85 35.81
C PHE A 587 -7.09 2.87 34.77
N LEU A 588 -6.43 2.37 33.73
CA LEU A 588 -6.12 3.17 32.55
C LEU A 588 -7.42 3.53 31.82
N GLN A 589 -7.56 4.80 31.43
CA GLN A 589 -8.65 5.28 30.57
C GLN A 589 -8.36 4.98 29.10
#